data_AF-A0A6V7W3G8-F1
#
_entry.id   AF-A0A6V7W3G8-F1
#
_cell.length_a   1.000
_cell.length_b   1.000
_cell.length_c   1.000
_cell.angle_alpha   90.00
_cell.angle_beta   90.00
_cell.angle_gamma   90.00
#
_symmetry.space_group_name_H-M   'P 1'
#
loop_
_entity.id
_entity.type
_entity.pdbx_description
1 polymer ?
#
loop_
_entity_poly.entity_id
_entity_poly.type
_entity_poly.pdbx_seq_one_letter_code
_entity_poly.pdbx_strand_id
1 'polypeptide(L)'
;MTSFYIVLPSNTNVDGNKTNSFRVRLPHKLQFNSEWSVGLAVMVYPHTWPSLGTTSEQFFSVTWQTGEIVSLKVPSSSFVNPQQLKESLDKSLNEGCEDLSEKMRIFHLEYLGKLKELRAQAKQEYINQKGEKNKKPADNTTKNEHEPEEIINIMPEPEIYSNLLLEYHNSLDENKRKIVSLTSDAGFEKWISVYRKPGSVCNFEFYAKKNRFALTLDKTYIKNIQITDQLAYILGFESCDISESTVARFIPDMRGGVSSFHVYAPGLIEPMVIGDVSAPVLRIVNIRGQQDEIVEEQFLFIQYHKLLIKEIYEIFIEIRTSSGALMPFQYGTCTLTLHFKKAPYF
;
A
#
# COMPACT_ATOMS: atom_id res chain seq x y z
N MET A 1 11.78 20.37 -51.23
CA MET A 1 11.20 19.28 -50.42
C MET A 1 9.92 19.78 -49.77
N THR A 2 8.79 19.09 -49.94
CA THR A 2 7.48 19.50 -49.40
C THR A 2 7.15 18.85 -48.05
N SER A 3 7.76 17.70 -47.77
CA SER A 3 7.74 17.04 -46.47
C SER A 3 8.89 16.04 -46.35
N PHE A 4 9.25 15.64 -45.13
CA PHE A 4 10.27 14.64 -44.84
C PHE A 4 10.07 14.04 -43.44
N TYR A 5 10.76 12.93 -43.15
CA TYR A 5 10.71 12.26 -41.85
C TYR A 5 12.04 12.36 -41.12
N ILE A 6 11.99 12.38 -39.79
CA ILE A 6 13.15 12.24 -38.90
C ILE A 6 12.87 11.11 -37.91
N VAL A 7 13.82 10.21 -37.75
CA VAL A 7 13.78 9.14 -36.75
C VAL A 7 14.61 9.55 -35.55
N LEU A 8 14.02 9.44 -34.36
CA LEU A 8 14.56 9.89 -33.08
C LEU A 8 14.65 8.69 -32.11
N PRO A 9 15.77 7.95 -32.09
CA PRO A 9 15.97 6.89 -31.12
C PRO A 9 16.39 7.47 -29.76
N SER A 10 15.97 6.83 -28.66
CA SER A 10 16.26 7.29 -27.30
C SER A 10 17.68 6.98 -26.82
N ASN A 11 18.40 6.08 -27.49
CA ASN A 11 19.72 5.59 -27.12
C ASN A 11 20.86 6.26 -27.91
N THR A 12 20.70 7.53 -28.31
CA THR A 12 21.80 8.28 -28.92
C THR A 12 22.90 8.59 -27.91
N ASN A 13 24.08 8.96 -28.40
CA ASN A 13 25.27 9.27 -27.59
C ASN A 13 25.20 10.62 -26.83
N VAL A 14 24.01 11.18 -26.62
CA VAL A 14 23.85 12.40 -25.81
C VAL A 14 23.76 12.00 -24.33
N ASP A 15 24.65 12.56 -23.51
CA ASP A 15 24.73 12.25 -22.08
C ASP A 15 23.40 12.53 -21.36
N GLY A 16 23.03 11.60 -20.46
CA GLY A 16 21.83 11.71 -19.65
C GLY A 16 20.53 11.29 -20.33
N ASN A 17 20.58 10.80 -21.57
CA ASN A 17 19.42 10.24 -22.25
C ASN A 17 18.85 9.02 -21.50
N LYS A 18 17.52 9.01 -21.38
CA LYS A 18 16.71 7.89 -20.88
C LYS A 18 15.61 7.58 -21.87
N THR A 19 15.06 6.37 -21.83
CA THR A 19 13.97 5.93 -22.71
C THR A 19 12.75 6.87 -22.68
N ASN A 20 12.48 7.52 -21.54
CA ASN A 20 11.38 8.48 -21.36
C ASN A 20 11.76 9.95 -21.56
N SER A 21 13.03 10.29 -21.69
CA SER A 21 13.50 11.68 -21.73
C SER A 21 14.85 11.71 -22.42
N PHE A 22 14.86 12.13 -23.68
CA PHE A 22 16.05 12.05 -24.51
C PHE A 22 16.15 13.17 -25.52
N ARG A 23 17.38 13.50 -25.87
CA ARG A 23 17.76 14.47 -26.89
C ARG A 23 18.42 13.76 -28.06
N VAL A 24 18.11 14.22 -29.26
CA VAL A 24 18.73 13.75 -30.50
C VAL A 24 19.34 14.93 -31.22
N ARG A 25 20.68 14.92 -31.36
CA ARG A 25 21.41 15.88 -32.20
C ARG A 25 21.30 15.47 -33.65
N LEU A 26 20.89 16.41 -34.50
CA LEU A 26 20.73 16.15 -35.93
C LEU A 26 22.10 16.22 -36.63
N PRO A 27 22.36 15.38 -37.65
CA PRO A 27 23.62 15.41 -38.41
C PRO A 27 23.90 16.77 -39.06
N HIS A 28 22.82 17.45 -39.48
CA HIS A 28 22.88 18.80 -40.04
C HIS A 28 21.77 19.65 -39.41
N LYS A 29 22.09 20.93 -39.21
CA LYS A 29 21.11 21.93 -38.76
C LYS A 29 20.02 22.07 -39.83
N LEU A 30 18.78 21.86 -39.43
CA LEU A 30 17.62 22.11 -40.27
C LEU A 30 17.26 23.58 -40.23
N GLN A 31 17.00 24.18 -41.40
CA GLN A 31 16.58 25.56 -41.55
C GLN A 31 15.26 25.62 -42.31
N PHE A 32 14.27 26.27 -41.72
CA PHE A 32 12.93 26.38 -42.23
C PHE A 32 12.65 27.82 -42.71
N ASN A 33 12.62 28.01 -44.02
CA ASN A 33 12.43 29.32 -44.67
C ASN A 33 10.95 29.72 -44.85
N SER A 34 10.02 28.91 -44.33
CA SER A 34 8.57 29.07 -44.48
C SER A 34 7.85 28.52 -43.24
N GLU A 35 6.52 28.54 -43.23
CA GLU A 35 5.76 27.83 -42.21
C GLU A 35 5.85 26.32 -42.41
N TRP A 36 6.20 25.62 -41.34
CA TRP A 36 6.28 24.16 -41.29
C TRP A 36 5.53 23.65 -40.06
N SER A 37 5.06 22.43 -40.18
CA SER A 37 4.42 21.71 -39.11
C SER A 37 5.07 20.35 -38.92
N VAL A 38 5.01 19.85 -37.70
CA VAL A 38 5.53 18.54 -37.31
C VAL A 38 4.46 17.72 -36.63
N GLY A 39 4.45 16.42 -36.86
CA GLY A 39 3.58 15.50 -36.15
C GLY A 39 4.25 14.15 -35.93
N LEU A 40 3.77 13.41 -34.93
CA LEU A 40 4.24 12.06 -34.64
C LEU A 40 3.59 11.06 -35.61
N ALA A 41 4.41 10.39 -36.42
CA ALA A 41 3.98 9.44 -37.44
C ALA A 41 4.06 7.98 -36.98
N VAL A 42 5.13 7.63 -36.26
CA VAL A 42 5.34 6.28 -35.69
C VAL A 42 5.96 6.41 -34.31
N MET A 43 5.56 5.54 -33.39
CA MET A 43 6.23 5.36 -32.10
C MET A 43 6.47 3.88 -31.87
N VAL A 44 7.72 3.51 -31.60
CA VAL A 44 8.14 2.18 -31.16
C VAL A 44 8.60 2.28 -29.71
N TYR A 45 8.01 1.51 -28.80
CA TYR A 45 8.35 1.58 -27.38
C TYR A 45 8.36 0.19 -26.73
N PRO A 46 9.20 -0.02 -25.70
CA PRO A 46 9.22 -1.27 -24.93
C PRO A 46 8.20 -1.21 -23.78
N HIS A 47 7.32 -2.19 -23.64
CA HIS A 47 6.37 -2.26 -22.51
C HIS A 47 7.02 -2.86 -21.26
N THR A 48 7.95 -2.12 -20.64
CA THR A 48 8.83 -2.60 -19.55
C THR A 48 8.51 -1.95 -18.20
N TRP A 49 7.24 -1.62 -18.04
CA TRP A 49 6.51 -1.17 -16.86
C TRP A 49 6.03 -2.19 -15.84
N PRO A 50 6.09 -2.07 -14.51
CA PRO A 50 5.18 -2.89 -13.70
C PRO A 50 3.76 -2.29 -13.76
N SER A 51 2.72 -3.12 -13.81
CA SER A 51 1.32 -2.63 -13.76
C SER A 51 0.92 -2.14 -12.38
N LEU A 52 1.47 -2.73 -11.32
CA LEU A 52 1.38 -2.23 -9.95
C LEU A 52 2.70 -1.61 -9.53
N GLY A 53 2.65 -0.44 -8.91
CA GLY A 53 3.83 0.26 -8.43
C GLY A 53 4.66 0.87 -9.56
N THR A 54 3.98 1.36 -10.60
CA THR A 54 4.60 2.04 -11.74
C THR A 54 5.28 3.32 -11.28
N THR A 55 4.54 4.20 -10.58
CA THR A 55 5.01 5.55 -10.22
C THR A 55 5.39 5.70 -8.76
N SER A 56 4.90 4.83 -7.89
CA SER A 56 5.11 4.91 -6.44
C SER A 56 5.18 3.52 -5.82
N GLU A 57 5.84 3.42 -4.66
CA GLU A 57 5.82 2.20 -3.86
C GLU A 57 4.40 1.90 -3.37
N GLN A 58 4.08 0.61 -3.27
CA GLN A 58 2.76 0.14 -2.88
C GLN A 58 2.84 -0.57 -1.53
N PHE A 59 1.84 -0.33 -0.70
CA PHE A 59 1.74 -0.94 0.63
C PHE A 59 0.28 -1.02 1.05
N PHE A 60 0.02 -1.83 2.04
CA PHE A 60 -1.16 -1.69 2.88
C PHE A 60 -0.75 -1.66 4.34
N SER A 61 -1.44 -0.85 5.12
CA SER A 61 -1.22 -0.66 6.54
C SER A 61 -2.40 -1.25 7.30
N VAL A 62 -2.12 -2.25 8.12
CA VAL A 62 -3.10 -2.88 9.00
C VAL A 62 -3.05 -2.17 10.34
N THR A 63 -4.16 -1.56 10.74
CA THR A 63 -4.32 -1.04 12.09
C THR A 63 -5.01 -2.10 12.94
N TRP A 64 -4.33 -2.58 13.97
CA TRP A 64 -4.84 -3.59 14.88
C TRP A 64 -5.77 -2.98 15.93
N GLN A 65 -6.69 -3.77 16.48
CA GLN A 65 -7.57 -3.32 17.57
C GLN A 65 -6.77 -2.92 18.82
N THR A 66 -5.61 -3.54 19.05
CA THR A 66 -4.66 -3.17 20.09
C THR A 66 -4.14 -1.74 19.93
N GLY A 67 -4.03 -1.25 18.69
CA GLY A 67 -3.69 0.14 18.34
C GLY A 67 -2.42 0.29 17.52
N GLU A 68 -1.61 -0.77 17.41
CA GLU A 68 -0.43 -0.80 16.56
C GLU A 68 -0.82 -0.77 15.08
N ILE A 69 0.09 -0.21 14.27
CA ILE A 69 -0.05 -0.15 12.82
C ILE A 69 1.15 -0.89 12.22
N VAL A 70 0.87 -1.82 11.32
CA VAL A 70 1.89 -2.57 10.57
C VAL A 70 1.72 -2.26 9.09
N SER A 71 2.74 -1.69 8.46
CA SER A 71 2.77 -1.46 7.02
C SER A 71 3.49 -2.62 6.33
N LEU A 72 2.82 -3.22 5.36
CA LEU A 72 3.28 -4.38 4.60
C LEU A 72 3.45 -3.97 3.14
N LYS A 73 4.67 -4.17 2.61
CA LYS A 73 5.02 -3.75 1.26
C LYS A 73 4.40 -4.69 0.23
N VAL A 74 3.82 -4.12 -0.81
CA VAL A 74 3.39 -4.87 -1.99
C VAL A 74 4.42 -4.65 -3.08
N PRO A 75 5.07 -5.72 -3.58
CA PRO A 75 6.12 -5.58 -4.59
C PRO A 75 5.53 -5.06 -5.90
N SER A 76 6.25 -4.16 -6.57
CA SER A 76 5.92 -3.74 -7.92
C SER A 76 6.01 -4.93 -8.87
N SER A 77 4.95 -5.19 -9.63
CA SER A 77 4.89 -6.31 -10.56
C SER A 77 3.81 -6.08 -11.63
N SER A 78 3.87 -6.88 -12.70
CA SER A 78 2.85 -6.90 -13.74
C SER A 78 2.00 -8.15 -13.59
N PHE A 79 0.69 -7.95 -13.48
CA PHE A 79 -0.27 -9.02 -13.30
C PHE A 79 -1.10 -9.21 -14.56
N VAL A 80 -1.11 -10.42 -15.11
CA VAL A 80 -1.86 -10.74 -16.32
C VAL A 80 -3.36 -10.88 -16.00
N ASN A 81 -3.67 -11.35 -14.80
CA ASN A 81 -5.03 -11.57 -14.36
C ASN A 81 -5.21 -11.27 -12.85
N PRO A 82 -6.46 -11.09 -12.39
CA PRO A 82 -6.75 -10.81 -10.99
C PRO A 82 -6.29 -11.90 -10.01
N GLN A 83 -6.20 -13.16 -10.44
CA GLN A 83 -5.77 -14.26 -9.57
C GLN A 83 -4.29 -14.13 -9.18
N GLN A 84 -3.42 -13.76 -10.13
CA GLN A 84 -2.00 -13.52 -9.85
C GLN A 84 -1.80 -12.35 -8.88
N LEU A 85 -2.59 -11.28 -9.04
CA LEU A 85 -2.56 -10.15 -8.10
C LEU A 85 -2.99 -10.60 -6.69
N LYS A 86 -4.06 -11.40 -6.59
CA LYS A 86 -4.53 -11.96 -5.32
C LYS A 86 -3.44 -12.77 -4.61
N GLU A 87 -2.76 -13.65 -5.33
CA GLU A 87 -1.65 -14.45 -4.79
C GLU A 87 -0.48 -13.58 -4.29
N SER A 88 -0.17 -12.50 -5.02
CA SER A 88 0.85 -11.55 -4.57
C SER A 88 0.43 -10.81 -3.30
N LEU A 89 -0.84 -10.41 -3.18
CA LEU A 89 -1.36 -9.75 -1.98
C LEU A 89 -1.37 -10.69 -0.78
N ASP A 90 -1.76 -11.95 -0.97
CA ASP A 90 -1.71 -12.96 0.08
C ASP A 90 -0.28 -13.19 0.56
N LYS A 91 0.70 -13.21 -0.35
CA LYS A 91 2.11 -13.32 0.01
C LYS A 91 2.55 -12.15 0.89
N SER A 92 2.30 -10.91 0.45
CA SER A 92 2.62 -9.71 1.22
C SER A 92 1.89 -9.66 2.56
N LEU A 93 0.62 -10.07 2.62
CA LEU A 93 -0.17 -10.11 3.86
C LEU A 93 0.43 -11.07 4.87
N ASN A 94 0.98 -12.18 4.40
CA ASN A 94 1.55 -13.23 5.23
C ASN A 94 3.02 -12.99 5.63
N GLU A 95 3.64 -11.89 5.20
CA GLU A 95 4.93 -11.45 5.76
C GLU A 95 4.78 -11.02 7.22
N GLY A 96 3.63 -10.44 7.59
CA GLY A 96 3.29 -10.10 8.97
C GLY A 96 4.31 -9.19 9.66
N CYS A 97 4.36 -9.27 10.99
CA CYS A 97 5.32 -8.52 11.80
C CYS A 97 5.85 -9.38 12.94
N GLU A 98 7.04 -9.96 12.75
CA GLU A 98 7.68 -10.79 13.78
C GLU A 98 7.96 -9.97 15.06
N ASP A 99 8.44 -8.73 14.93
CA ASP A 99 8.71 -7.84 16.06
C ASP A 99 7.47 -7.61 16.95
N LEU A 100 6.30 -7.39 16.33
CA LEU A 100 5.05 -7.20 17.07
C LEU A 100 4.58 -8.51 17.71
N SER A 101 4.74 -9.63 17.00
CA SER A 101 4.44 -10.96 17.54
C SER A 101 5.31 -11.29 18.76
N GLU A 102 6.59 -10.91 18.72
CA GLU A 102 7.55 -11.17 19.80
C GLU A 102 7.29 -10.28 21.01
N LYS A 103 6.95 -9.00 20.80
CA LYS A 103 6.48 -8.10 21.88
C LYS A 103 5.25 -8.67 22.59
N MET A 104 4.28 -9.18 21.82
CA MET A 104 3.08 -9.83 22.38
C MET A 104 3.44 -11.09 23.17
N ARG A 105 4.39 -11.89 22.68
CA ARG A 105 4.88 -13.11 23.36
C ARG A 105 5.59 -12.80 24.68
N ILE A 106 6.48 -11.80 24.69
CA ILE A 106 7.17 -11.37 25.90
C ILE A 106 6.14 -10.91 26.95
N PHE A 107 5.21 -10.05 26.55
CA PHE A 107 4.16 -9.60 27.45
C PHE A 107 3.28 -10.75 27.97
N HIS A 108 2.95 -11.73 27.11
CA HIS A 108 2.21 -12.91 27.53
C HIS A 108 2.94 -13.70 28.63
N LEU A 109 4.25 -13.90 28.49
CA LEU A 109 5.06 -14.61 29.47
C LEU A 109 5.16 -13.85 30.80
N GLU A 110 5.37 -12.54 30.75
CA GLU A 110 5.35 -11.66 31.94
C GLU A 110 4.00 -11.75 32.67
N TYR A 111 2.91 -11.66 31.91
CA TYR A 111 1.55 -11.75 32.44
C TYR A 111 1.29 -13.11 33.10
N LEU A 112 1.67 -14.22 32.47
CA LEU A 112 1.56 -15.56 33.06
C LEU A 112 2.40 -15.71 34.35
N GLY A 113 3.61 -15.12 34.37
CA GLY A 113 4.44 -15.04 35.58
C GLY A 113 3.69 -14.34 36.70
N LYS A 114 3.13 -13.16 36.43
CA LYS A 114 2.36 -12.40 37.40
C LYS A 114 1.13 -13.17 37.90
N LEU A 115 0.38 -13.84 37.02
CA LEU A 115 -0.77 -14.64 37.45
C LEU A 115 -0.38 -15.76 38.43
N LYS A 116 0.80 -16.37 38.26
CA LYS A 116 1.31 -17.39 39.20
C LYS A 116 1.68 -16.76 40.55
N GLU A 117 2.31 -15.60 40.55
CA GLU A 117 2.62 -14.85 41.78
C GLU A 117 1.36 -14.48 42.55
N LEU A 118 0.35 -13.92 41.87
CA LEU A 118 -0.92 -13.51 42.50
C LEU A 118 -1.67 -14.72 43.10
N ARG A 119 -1.63 -15.88 42.44
CA ARG A 119 -2.18 -17.13 43.00
C ARG A 119 -1.44 -17.58 44.26
N ALA A 120 -0.10 -17.48 44.26
CA ALA A 120 0.71 -17.82 45.43
C ALA A 120 0.44 -16.85 46.60
N GLN A 121 0.29 -15.56 46.31
CA GLN A 121 -0.07 -14.52 47.29
C GLN A 121 -1.46 -14.77 47.89
N ALA A 122 -2.49 -15.00 47.05
CA ALA A 122 -3.84 -15.29 47.51
C ALA A 122 -3.89 -16.53 48.43
N LYS A 123 -3.15 -17.59 48.07
CA LYS A 123 -3.03 -18.79 48.89
C LYS A 123 -2.36 -18.50 50.24
N GLN A 124 -1.29 -17.70 50.24
CA GLN A 124 -0.58 -17.35 51.47
C GLN A 124 -1.44 -16.49 52.40
N GLU A 125 -2.16 -15.50 51.86
CA GLU A 125 -3.09 -14.65 52.61
C GLU A 125 -4.23 -15.46 53.21
N TYR A 126 -4.81 -16.39 52.45
CA TYR A 126 -5.84 -17.30 52.95
C TYR A 126 -5.33 -18.19 54.12
N ILE A 127 -4.10 -18.71 54.00
CA ILE A 127 -3.46 -19.48 55.08
C ILE A 127 -3.24 -18.61 56.32
N ASN A 128 -2.78 -17.36 56.14
CA ASN A 128 -2.58 -16.42 57.24
C ASN A 128 -3.90 -16.11 57.96
N GLN A 129 -4.99 -15.83 57.23
CA GLN A 129 -6.33 -15.60 57.79
C GLN A 129 -6.85 -16.80 58.60
N LYS A 130 -6.60 -18.03 58.13
CA LYS A 130 -6.92 -19.26 58.89
C LYS A 130 -6.03 -19.44 60.13
N GLY A 131 -4.75 -19.12 60.03
CA GLY A 131 -3.79 -19.22 61.12
C GLY A 131 -4.06 -18.24 62.26
N GLU A 132 -4.50 -17.01 61.93
CA GLU A 132 -4.89 -15.98 62.91
C GLU A 132 -6.18 -16.36 63.66
N LYS A 133 -7.15 -16.99 62.98
CA LYS A 133 -8.34 -17.55 63.64
C LYS A 133 -7.99 -18.64 64.67
N ASN A 134 -6.96 -19.44 64.40
CA ASN A 134 -6.50 -20.52 65.29
C ASN A 134 -5.59 -20.05 66.44
N LYS A 135 -5.16 -18.78 66.48
CA LYS A 135 -4.25 -18.21 67.49
C LYS A 135 -4.93 -17.43 68.64
N LYS A 136 -6.28 -17.34 68.70
CA LYS A 136 -6.96 -16.79 69.90
C LYS A 136 -6.75 -17.74 71.10
N PRO A 137 -6.20 -17.30 72.25
CA PRO A 137 -5.82 -18.21 73.34
C PRO A 137 -7.01 -18.67 74.18
N ALA A 138 -6.89 -19.89 74.71
CA ALA A 138 -7.57 -20.36 75.90
C ALA A 138 -6.94 -19.75 77.18
N ASP A 139 -7.76 -19.62 78.23
CA ASP A 139 -7.56 -19.14 79.62
C ASP A 139 -7.60 -17.60 79.85
N ASN A 140 -8.35 -17.03 80.80
CA ASN A 140 -9.12 -17.57 81.94
C ASN A 140 -10.22 -16.57 82.40
N THR A 141 -11.32 -17.10 82.97
CA THR A 141 -12.37 -16.50 83.85
C THR A 141 -12.37 -14.98 84.11
N THR A 142 -13.49 -14.27 83.85
CA THR A 142 -14.56 -13.92 84.83
C THR A 142 -15.76 -13.29 84.08
N LYS A 143 -16.97 -13.48 84.62
CA LYS A 143 -18.28 -12.98 84.14
C LYS A 143 -18.27 -11.53 83.60
N ASN A 144 -18.89 -11.32 82.44
CA ASN A 144 -19.92 -10.29 82.23
C ASN A 144 -20.62 -10.44 80.86
N GLU A 145 -21.82 -9.88 80.79
CA GLU A 145 -22.89 -10.12 79.84
C GLU A 145 -22.66 -9.55 78.43
N HIS A 146 -23.17 -10.28 77.42
CA HIS A 146 -23.65 -9.81 76.11
C HIS A 146 -22.76 -8.81 75.33
N GLU A 147 -21.73 -9.33 74.66
CA GLU A 147 -21.23 -8.74 73.40
C GLU A 147 -21.42 -9.76 72.27
N PRO A 148 -21.90 -9.35 71.08
CA PRO A 148 -22.11 -10.26 69.97
C PRO A 148 -20.76 -10.79 69.46
N GLU A 149 -20.66 -12.11 69.31
CA GLU A 149 -19.48 -12.76 68.73
C GLU A 149 -19.13 -12.12 67.37
N GLU A 150 -17.97 -11.46 67.28
CA GLU A 150 -17.41 -11.02 66.01
C GLU A 150 -17.18 -12.25 65.11
N ILE A 151 -18.10 -12.46 64.15
CA ILE A 151 -17.92 -13.43 63.08
C ILE A 151 -16.77 -12.91 62.22
N ILE A 152 -15.56 -13.46 62.43
CA ILE A 152 -14.41 -13.21 61.55
C ILE A 152 -14.76 -13.82 60.20
N ASN A 153 -15.19 -12.96 59.27
CA ASN A 153 -15.52 -13.33 57.91
C ASN A 153 -14.23 -13.61 57.13
N ILE A 154 -13.89 -14.90 56.96
CA ILE A 154 -12.71 -15.32 56.19
C ILE A 154 -13.07 -15.22 54.71
N MET A 155 -12.37 -14.37 53.98
CA MET A 155 -12.55 -14.26 52.54
C MET A 155 -12.03 -15.53 51.85
N PRO A 156 -12.80 -16.17 50.95
CA PRO A 156 -12.36 -17.33 50.20
C PRO A 156 -11.13 -17.00 49.32
N GLU A 157 -10.19 -17.95 49.17
CA GLU A 157 -9.02 -17.80 48.29
C GLU A 157 -9.36 -17.31 46.87
N PRO A 158 -10.43 -17.80 46.18
CA PRO A 158 -10.79 -17.30 44.86
C PRO A 158 -11.16 -15.81 44.85
N GLU A 159 -11.76 -15.30 45.92
CA GLU A 159 -12.17 -13.90 46.04
C GLU A 159 -10.96 -12.99 46.32
N ILE A 160 -10.03 -13.45 47.16
CA ILE A 160 -8.72 -12.80 47.35
C ILE A 160 -7.98 -12.69 46.00
N TYR A 161 -7.91 -13.79 45.25
CA TYR A 161 -7.26 -13.80 43.95
C TYR A 161 -7.93 -12.84 42.95
N SER A 162 -9.26 -12.79 42.93
CA SER A 162 -10.00 -11.87 42.06
C SER A 162 -9.70 -10.40 42.36
N ASN A 163 -9.61 -10.03 43.65
CA ASN A 163 -9.29 -8.66 44.06
C ASN A 163 -7.85 -8.30 43.67
N LEU A 164 -6.88 -9.17 43.96
CA LEU A 164 -5.48 -8.97 43.56
C LEU A 164 -5.29 -8.87 42.04
N LEU A 165 -6.05 -9.67 41.27
CA LEU A 165 -6.03 -9.62 39.81
C LEU A 165 -6.59 -8.28 39.29
N LEU A 166 -7.67 -7.78 39.89
CA LEU A 166 -8.27 -6.51 39.52
C LEU A 166 -7.33 -5.33 39.83
N GLU A 167 -6.68 -5.34 41.00
CA GLU A 167 -5.66 -4.35 41.35
C GLU A 167 -4.49 -4.36 40.35
N TYR A 168 -3.99 -5.55 40.00
CA TYR A 168 -2.94 -5.68 39.00
C TYR A 168 -3.37 -5.14 37.64
N HIS A 169 -4.56 -5.51 37.15
CA HIS A 169 -5.09 -4.96 35.90
C HIS A 169 -5.19 -3.44 35.94
N ASN A 170 -5.63 -2.85 37.05
CA ASN A 170 -5.72 -1.39 37.19
C ASN A 170 -4.35 -0.70 37.21
N SER A 171 -3.29 -1.38 37.66
CA SER A 171 -1.91 -0.88 37.64
C SER A 171 -1.22 -0.93 36.28
N LEU A 172 -1.74 -1.73 35.33
CA LEU A 172 -1.19 -1.82 33.98
C LEU A 172 -1.40 -0.50 33.23
N ASP A 173 -0.47 -0.17 32.33
CA ASP A 173 -0.67 0.92 31.39
C ASP A 173 -1.87 0.66 30.46
N GLU A 174 -2.37 1.70 29.82
CA GLU A 174 -3.58 1.65 28.99
C GLU A 174 -3.47 0.61 27.85
N ASN A 175 -2.31 0.54 27.19
CA ASN A 175 -2.08 -0.41 26.10
C ASN A 175 -2.08 -1.85 26.60
N LYS A 176 -1.37 -2.15 27.69
CA LYS A 176 -1.34 -3.49 28.29
C LYS A 176 -2.72 -3.92 28.79
N ARG A 177 -3.48 -3.01 29.42
CA ARG A 177 -4.88 -3.29 29.82
C ARG A 177 -5.75 -3.67 28.63
N LYS A 178 -5.64 -2.90 27.54
CA LYS A 178 -6.38 -3.16 26.31
C LYS A 178 -6.00 -4.48 25.65
N ILE A 179 -4.71 -4.83 25.66
CA ILE A 179 -4.28 -6.14 25.18
C ILE A 179 -4.88 -7.25 26.04
N VAL A 180 -4.85 -7.15 27.37
CA VAL A 180 -5.43 -8.14 28.28
C VAL A 180 -6.93 -8.31 28.06
N SER A 181 -7.67 -7.22 27.82
CA SER A 181 -9.10 -7.32 27.52
C SER A 181 -9.35 -8.00 26.18
N LEU A 182 -8.60 -7.65 25.12
CA LEU A 182 -8.73 -8.25 23.79
C LEU A 182 -8.30 -9.73 23.73
N THR A 183 -7.37 -10.15 24.59
CA THR A 183 -6.89 -11.53 24.64
C THR A 183 -7.72 -12.42 25.57
N SER A 184 -8.66 -11.85 26.34
CA SER A 184 -9.51 -12.62 27.25
C SER A 184 -10.35 -13.67 26.52
N ASP A 185 -10.90 -13.32 25.35
CA ASP A 185 -11.71 -14.22 24.53
C ASP A 185 -10.86 -15.04 23.54
N ALA A 186 -10.01 -14.36 22.76
CA ALA A 186 -9.25 -14.98 21.67
C ALA A 186 -8.00 -15.75 22.12
N GLY A 187 -7.44 -15.41 23.29
CA GLY A 187 -6.17 -15.92 23.79
C GLY A 187 -4.94 -15.26 23.15
N PHE A 188 -3.86 -15.15 23.93
CA PHE A 188 -2.58 -14.54 23.48
C PHE A 188 -1.94 -15.27 22.30
N GLU A 189 -1.94 -16.61 22.30
CA GLU A 189 -1.34 -17.41 21.22
C GLU A 189 -1.99 -17.12 19.85
N LYS A 190 -3.31 -16.90 19.84
CA LYS A 190 -4.02 -16.55 18.61
C LYS A 190 -3.58 -15.17 18.10
N TRP A 191 -3.47 -14.18 18.98
CA TRP A 191 -2.95 -12.85 18.63
C TRP A 191 -1.50 -12.90 18.10
N ILE A 192 -0.62 -13.66 18.74
CA ILE A 192 0.76 -13.88 18.25
C ILE A 192 0.75 -14.48 16.84
N SER A 193 -0.08 -15.50 16.61
CA SER A 193 -0.21 -16.13 15.29
C SER A 193 -0.73 -15.17 14.22
N VAL A 194 -1.68 -14.30 14.59
CA VAL A 194 -2.30 -13.30 13.71
C VAL A 194 -1.30 -12.22 13.32
N TYR A 195 -0.46 -11.74 14.25
CA TYR A 195 0.60 -10.78 13.91
C TYR A 195 1.66 -11.36 12.97
N ARG A 196 1.98 -12.66 13.10
CA ARG A 196 2.86 -13.34 12.15
C ARG A 196 2.22 -13.54 10.79
N LYS A 197 0.92 -13.83 10.76
CA LYS A 197 0.18 -14.13 9.52
C LYS A 197 -1.17 -13.41 9.47
N PRO A 198 -1.16 -12.09 9.16
CA PRO A 198 -2.38 -11.29 8.97
C PRO A 198 -3.36 -11.88 7.96
N GLY A 199 -2.88 -12.63 6.97
CA GLY A 199 -3.71 -13.34 5.98
C GLY A 199 -4.81 -14.24 6.56
N SER A 200 -4.66 -14.67 7.82
CA SER A 200 -5.66 -15.49 8.52
C SER A 200 -6.91 -14.72 8.99
N VAL A 201 -6.82 -13.39 9.07
CA VAL A 201 -7.88 -12.50 9.58
C VAL A 201 -8.20 -11.35 8.62
N CYS A 202 -7.38 -11.18 7.58
CA CYS A 202 -7.61 -10.28 6.47
C CYS A 202 -7.24 -10.96 5.16
N ASN A 203 -8.14 -10.98 4.18
CA ASN A 203 -7.82 -11.49 2.85
C ASN A 203 -8.48 -10.69 1.73
N PHE A 204 -7.80 -10.65 0.59
CA PHE A 204 -8.38 -10.20 -0.67
C PHE A 204 -8.83 -11.42 -1.45
N GLU A 205 -10.08 -11.44 -1.87
CA GLU A 205 -10.64 -12.55 -2.65
C GLU A 205 -11.19 -12.03 -3.98
N PHE A 206 -10.90 -12.73 -5.08
CA PHE A 206 -11.41 -12.36 -6.39
C PHE A 206 -12.61 -13.23 -6.79
N TYR A 207 -13.79 -12.61 -6.88
CA TYR A 207 -15.01 -13.30 -7.31
C TYR A 207 -15.15 -13.29 -8.83
N ALA A 208 -14.64 -14.32 -9.49
CA ALA A 208 -14.65 -14.44 -10.96
C ALA A 208 -16.04 -14.22 -11.60
N LYS A 209 -17.12 -14.72 -10.98
CA LYS A 209 -18.50 -14.55 -11.50
C LYS A 209 -18.96 -13.08 -11.50
N LYS A 210 -18.52 -12.29 -10.53
CA LYS A 210 -18.86 -10.86 -10.41
C LYS A 210 -17.77 -9.97 -11.03
N ASN A 211 -16.61 -10.53 -11.33
CA ASN A 211 -15.40 -9.81 -11.73
C ASN A 211 -15.11 -8.65 -10.77
N ARG A 212 -15.04 -8.97 -9.47
CA ARG A 212 -14.82 -8.01 -8.38
C ARG A 212 -13.91 -8.63 -7.33
N PHE A 213 -13.04 -7.79 -6.75
CA PHE A 213 -12.38 -8.13 -5.49
C PHE A 213 -13.33 -7.91 -4.31
N ALA A 214 -13.04 -8.59 -3.22
CA ALA A 214 -13.57 -8.31 -1.91
C ALA A 214 -12.46 -8.37 -0.88
N LEU A 215 -12.61 -7.56 0.16
CA LEU A 215 -11.75 -7.57 1.33
C LEU A 215 -12.57 -8.09 2.49
N THR A 216 -12.11 -9.18 3.10
CA THR A 216 -12.69 -9.73 4.33
C THR A 216 -11.80 -9.33 5.50
N LEU A 217 -12.40 -8.82 6.57
CA LEU A 217 -11.73 -8.36 7.78
C LEU A 217 -12.40 -8.98 9.01
N ASP A 218 -11.60 -9.63 9.87
CA ASP A 218 -12.04 -10.04 11.20
C ASP A 218 -11.86 -8.88 12.19
N LYS A 219 -12.99 -8.33 12.61
CA LYS A 219 -13.07 -7.16 13.50
C LYS A 219 -12.59 -7.41 14.92
N THR A 220 -12.46 -8.68 15.31
CA THR A 220 -11.85 -9.06 16.59
C THR A 220 -10.39 -8.58 16.66
N TYR A 221 -9.70 -8.59 15.51
CA TYR A 221 -8.27 -8.28 15.44
C TYR A 221 -7.97 -6.96 14.73
N ILE A 222 -8.69 -6.66 13.65
CA ILE A 222 -8.39 -5.54 12.77
C ILE A 222 -9.39 -4.40 12.97
N LYS A 223 -8.86 -3.20 13.16
CA LYS A 223 -9.66 -1.97 13.22
C LYS A 223 -10.01 -1.47 11.83
N ASN A 224 -8.99 -1.26 10.99
CA ASN A 224 -9.11 -0.91 9.57
C ASN A 224 -7.84 -1.29 8.80
N ILE A 225 -7.93 -1.25 7.48
CA ILE A 225 -6.80 -1.36 6.56
C ILE A 225 -6.76 -0.14 5.67
N GLN A 226 -5.58 0.46 5.57
CA GLN A 226 -5.30 1.50 4.59
C GLN A 226 -4.49 0.90 3.45
N ILE A 227 -4.88 1.12 2.20
CA ILE A 227 -4.14 0.72 1.00
C ILE A 227 -3.73 1.96 0.20
N THR A 228 -2.71 1.85 -0.64
CA THR A 228 -2.30 2.95 -1.53
C THR A 228 -3.33 3.23 -2.62
N ASP A 229 -3.36 4.47 -3.13
CA ASP A 229 -4.34 4.91 -4.13
C ASP A 229 -4.35 4.05 -5.39
N GLN A 230 -3.16 3.71 -5.91
CA GLN A 230 -3.05 2.86 -7.09
C GLN A 230 -3.58 1.45 -6.81
N LEU A 231 -3.33 0.90 -5.61
CA LEU A 231 -3.83 -0.41 -5.24
C LEU A 231 -5.34 -0.41 -5.07
N ALA A 232 -5.92 0.61 -4.44
CA ALA A 232 -7.37 0.79 -4.35
C ALA A 232 -8.01 0.86 -5.75
N TYR A 233 -7.42 1.64 -6.65
CA TYR A 233 -7.85 1.77 -8.04
C TYR A 233 -7.80 0.42 -8.78
N ILE A 234 -6.67 -0.28 -8.73
CA ILE A 234 -6.46 -1.58 -9.40
C ILE A 234 -7.46 -2.62 -8.89
N LEU A 235 -7.73 -2.64 -7.58
CA LEU A 235 -8.66 -3.59 -6.96
C LEU A 235 -10.13 -3.18 -7.16
N GLY A 236 -10.40 -1.93 -7.50
CA GLY A 236 -11.74 -1.38 -7.74
C GLY A 236 -12.46 -0.87 -6.48
N PHE A 237 -11.71 -0.56 -5.41
CA PHE A 237 -12.25 0.09 -4.21
C PHE A 237 -12.35 1.60 -4.39
N GLU A 238 -13.39 2.21 -3.80
CA GLU A 238 -13.62 3.66 -3.87
C GLU A 238 -12.83 4.43 -2.79
N SER A 239 -12.50 3.76 -1.69
CA SER A 239 -11.74 4.32 -0.57
C SER A 239 -10.45 3.53 -0.37
N CYS A 240 -9.41 4.26 0.02
CA CYS A 240 -8.13 3.71 0.43
C CYS A 240 -8.13 3.30 1.91
N ASP A 241 -9.02 3.85 2.73
CA ASP A 241 -9.25 3.42 4.11
C ASP A 241 -10.51 2.54 4.15
N ILE A 242 -10.32 1.26 4.48
CA ILE A 242 -11.37 0.25 4.51
C ILE A 242 -11.46 -0.28 5.94
N SER A 243 -12.51 0.14 6.64
CA SER A 243 -12.79 -0.34 7.98
C SER A 243 -13.53 -1.67 7.94
N GLU A 244 -14.60 -1.79 7.14
CA GLU A 244 -15.47 -2.96 7.11
C GLU A 244 -15.18 -3.93 5.97
N SER A 245 -15.54 -5.21 6.16
CA SER A 245 -15.53 -6.18 5.06
C SER A 245 -16.42 -5.69 3.93
N THR A 246 -15.89 -5.63 2.72
CA THR A 246 -16.60 -5.01 1.59
C THR A 246 -16.20 -5.61 0.25
N VAL A 247 -17.08 -5.46 -0.74
CA VAL A 247 -16.83 -5.85 -2.12
C VAL A 247 -16.49 -4.60 -2.91
N ALA A 248 -15.44 -4.68 -3.73
CA ALA A 248 -15.06 -3.61 -4.63
C ALA A 248 -16.24 -3.19 -5.52
N ARG A 249 -16.37 -1.89 -5.73
CA ARG A 249 -17.44 -1.31 -6.55
C ARG A 249 -17.16 -1.53 -8.04
N PHE A 250 -15.89 -1.41 -8.43
CA PHE A 250 -15.46 -1.41 -9.82
C PHE A 250 -14.75 -2.71 -10.23
N ILE A 251 -14.74 -2.98 -11.53
CA ILE A 251 -13.97 -4.09 -12.11
C ILE A 251 -12.48 -3.79 -11.87
N PRO A 252 -11.67 -4.78 -11.48
CA PRO A 252 -10.25 -4.54 -11.33
C PRO A 252 -9.59 -4.15 -12.66
N ASP A 253 -8.69 -3.18 -12.62
CA ASP A 253 -7.87 -2.77 -13.77
C ASP A 253 -6.44 -3.29 -13.63
N MET A 254 -6.12 -4.36 -14.35
CA MET A 254 -4.77 -4.95 -14.33
C MET A 254 -3.72 -4.10 -15.04
N ARG A 255 -4.12 -2.99 -15.71
CA ARG A 255 -3.18 -2.05 -16.35
C ARG A 255 -2.68 -0.96 -15.40
N GLY A 256 -3.17 -0.90 -14.16
CA GLY A 256 -2.62 0.01 -13.18
C GLY A 256 -3.00 1.47 -13.33
N GLY A 257 -4.06 1.77 -14.10
CA GLY A 257 -4.49 3.15 -14.39
C GLY A 257 -3.63 3.88 -15.42
N VAL A 258 -2.57 3.26 -15.94
CA VAL A 258 -1.70 3.84 -16.95
C VAL A 258 -2.09 3.29 -18.32
N SER A 259 -2.92 4.06 -19.04
CA SER A 259 -3.51 3.63 -20.32
C SER A 259 -2.96 4.36 -21.55
N SER A 260 -2.25 5.47 -21.35
CA SER A 260 -1.73 6.28 -22.45
C SER A 260 -0.44 7.02 -22.07
N PHE A 261 0.44 7.21 -23.05
CA PHE A 261 1.53 8.17 -23.00
C PHE A 261 1.06 9.54 -23.46
N HIS A 262 1.63 10.58 -22.86
CA HIS A 262 1.64 11.92 -23.40
C HIS A 262 3.06 12.18 -23.91
N VAL A 263 3.21 12.36 -25.22
CA VAL A 263 4.51 12.55 -25.88
C VAL A 263 4.74 14.05 -26.04
N TYR A 264 5.72 14.59 -25.32
CA TYR A 264 6.07 16.00 -25.31
C TYR A 264 7.25 16.27 -26.25
N ALA A 265 7.24 17.44 -26.89
CA ALA A 265 8.39 17.97 -27.61
C ALA A 265 8.65 19.43 -27.20
N PRO A 266 9.23 19.64 -26.01
CA PRO A 266 9.50 20.98 -25.50
C PRO A 266 10.41 21.78 -26.43
N GLY A 267 10.03 23.03 -26.71
CA GLY A 267 10.78 23.93 -27.59
C GLY A 267 10.63 23.67 -29.09
N LEU A 268 10.01 22.55 -29.50
CA LEU A 268 9.78 22.24 -30.91
C LEU A 268 8.45 22.84 -31.42
N ILE A 269 7.39 22.71 -30.61
CA ILE A 269 6.03 23.11 -30.95
C ILE A 269 5.47 24.12 -29.95
N GLU A 270 4.44 24.85 -30.37
CA GLU A 270 3.67 25.71 -29.47
C GLU A 270 2.94 24.88 -28.40
N PRO A 271 2.92 25.30 -27.13
CA PRO A 271 2.11 24.66 -26.10
C PRO A 271 0.62 24.67 -26.46
N MET A 272 -0.07 23.56 -26.18
CA MET A 272 -1.50 23.42 -26.35
C MET A 272 -2.19 23.21 -25.00
N VAL A 273 -3.46 23.57 -24.92
CA VAL A 273 -4.30 23.31 -23.75
C VAL A 273 -4.70 21.84 -23.71
N ILE A 274 -4.41 21.18 -22.59
CA ILE A 274 -4.73 19.77 -22.31
C ILE A 274 -5.32 19.71 -20.91
N GLY A 275 -6.64 19.51 -20.83
CA GLY A 275 -7.36 19.64 -19.56
C GLY A 275 -7.20 21.05 -18.99
N ASP A 276 -6.64 21.14 -17.79
CA ASP A 276 -6.36 22.36 -17.04
C ASP A 276 -4.90 22.85 -17.17
N VAL A 277 -4.08 22.20 -18.00
CA VAL A 277 -2.64 22.50 -18.18
C VAL A 277 -2.33 22.94 -19.61
N SER A 278 -1.35 23.82 -19.80
CA SER A 278 -0.77 24.15 -21.11
C SER A 278 0.59 23.48 -21.29
N ALA A 279 0.74 22.67 -22.34
CA ALA A 279 1.91 21.82 -22.54
C ALA A 279 2.23 21.54 -24.03
N PRO A 280 3.52 21.40 -24.41
CA PRO A 280 3.94 21.10 -25.77
C PRO A 280 3.83 19.60 -26.10
N VAL A 281 2.61 19.06 -26.12
CA VAL A 281 2.35 17.63 -26.41
C VAL A 281 2.14 17.40 -27.90
N LEU A 282 2.99 16.58 -28.51
CA LEU A 282 2.83 16.16 -29.90
C LEU A 282 1.58 15.29 -30.09
N ARG A 283 1.38 14.33 -29.17
CA ARG A 283 0.29 13.34 -29.26
C ARG A 283 0.09 12.60 -27.95
N ILE A 284 -1.16 12.22 -27.69
CA ILE A 284 -1.51 11.20 -26.70
C ILE A 284 -1.54 9.84 -27.41
N VAL A 285 -0.77 8.87 -26.91
CA VAL A 285 -0.60 7.54 -27.52
C VAL A 285 -1.16 6.50 -26.57
N ASN A 286 -2.13 5.70 -27.02
CA ASN A 286 -2.68 4.62 -26.20
C ASN A 286 -1.65 3.50 -26.04
N ILE A 287 -1.52 2.99 -24.82
CA ILE A 287 -0.65 1.86 -24.50
C ILE A 287 -1.33 0.57 -24.96
N ARG A 288 -0.62 -0.16 -25.81
CA ARG A 288 -0.96 -1.51 -26.27
C ARG A 288 0.19 -2.48 -25.94
N GLY A 289 0.01 -3.73 -26.33
CA GLY A 289 0.98 -4.80 -26.15
C GLY A 289 0.97 -5.42 -24.75
N GLN A 290 1.54 -6.60 -24.66
CA GLN A 290 1.77 -7.31 -23.40
C GLN A 290 3.05 -6.81 -22.72
N GLN A 291 3.23 -7.19 -21.46
CA GLN A 291 4.46 -6.95 -20.73
C GLN A 291 5.67 -7.47 -21.52
N ASP A 292 6.76 -6.71 -21.52
CA ASP A 292 8.04 -7.00 -22.18
C ASP A 292 7.98 -7.07 -23.71
N GLU A 293 6.85 -6.72 -24.32
CA GLU A 293 6.71 -6.59 -25.77
C GLU A 293 7.29 -5.27 -26.29
N ILE A 294 7.88 -5.28 -27.48
CA ILE A 294 8.19 -4.05 -28.24
C ILE A 294 6.98 -3.75 -29.11
N VAL A 295 6.36 -2.60 -28.86
CA VAL A 295 5.12 -2.20 -29.51
C VAL A 295 5.42 -1.11 -30.53
N GLU A 296 4.98 -1.33 -31.77
CA GLU A 296 4.98 -0.32 -32.82
C GLU A 296 3.57 0.20 -33.04
N GLU A 297 3.36 1.51 -32.86
CA GLU A 297 2.12 2.20 -33.19
C GLU A 297 2.37 3.12 -34.40
N GLN A 298 1.71 2.82 -35.51
CA GLN A 298 1.71 3.65 -36.72
C GLN A 298 0.42 4.49 -36.78
N PHE A 299 0.56 5.79 -37.02
CA PHE A 299 -0.60 6.68 -37.00
C PHE A 299 -1.07 7.03 -38.41
N LEU A 300 -2.26 6.54 -38.78
CA LEU A 300 -2.89 6.83 -40.07
C LEU A 300 -3.20 8.33 -40.25
N PHE A 301 -3.68 8.97 -39.20
CA PHE A 301 -3.96 10.41 -39.18
C PHE A 301 -2.91 11.08 -38.30
N ILE A 302 -2.03 11.90 -38.88
CA ILE A 302 -0.99 12.62 -38.13
C ILE A 302 -1.56 13.94 -37.62
N GLN A 303 -1.41 14.19 -36.32
CA GLN A 303 -1.70 15.49 -35.70
C GLN A 303 -0.49 16.40 -35.91
N TYR A 304 -0.64 17.42 -36.75
CA TYR A 304 0.41 18.38 -37.05
C TYR A 304 0.30 19.61 -36.17
N HIS A 305 1.44 20.06 -35.68
CA HIS A 305 1.61 21.25 -34.86
C HIS A 305 2.57 22.21 -35.54
N LYS A 306 2.33 23.52 -35.42
CA LYS A 306 3.23 24.53 -35.96
C LYS A 306 4.59 24.46 -35.25
N LEU A 307 5.67 24.59 -36.02
CA LEU A 307 7.00 24.71 -35.45
C LEU A 307 7.21 26.09 -34.82
N LEU A 308 7.75 26.10 -33.60
CA LEU A 308 8.10 27.32 -32.88
C LEU A 308 9.39 27.97 -33.43
N ILE A 309 10.35 27.13 -33.81
CA ILE A 309 11.70 27.53 -34.19
C ILE A 309 11.99 27.23 -35.66
N LYS A 310 12.71 28.15 -36.31
CA LYS A 310 13.11 28.03 -37.72
C LYS A 310 14.42 27.29 -37.91
N GLU A 311 15.16 27.05 -36.83
CA GLU A 311 16.47 26.42 -36.86
C GLU A 311 16.53 25.32 -35.81
N ILE A 312 16.77 24.08 -36.24
CA ILE A 312 16.78 22.92 -35.34
C ILE A 312 18.09 22.18 -35.53
N TYR A 313 18.87 22.04 -34.45
CA TYR A 313 20.06 21.21 -34.40
C TYR A 313 19.91 20.04 -33.41
N GLU A 314 18.95 20.13 -32.50
CA GLU A 314 18.65 19.14 -31.48
C GLU A 314 17.14 19.10 -31.23
N ILE A 315 16.59 17.90 -31.05
CA ILE A 315 15.19 17.69 -30.67
C ILE A 315 15.14 17.01 -29.31
N PHE A 316 14.38 17.59 -28.39
CA PHE A 316 14.15 17.04 -27.06
C PHE A 316 12.75 16.43 -26.97
N ILE A 317 12.66 15.21 -26.45
CA ILE A 317 11.41 14.46 -26.27
C ILE A 317 11.29 14.03 -24.82
N GLU A 318 10.07 14.14 -24.28
CA GLU A 318 9.69 13.48 -23.03
C GLU A 318 8.45 12.62 -23.22
N ILE A 319 8.40 11.48 -22.54
CA ILE A 319 7.28 10.54 -22.53
C ILE A 319 6.75 10.48 -21.11
N ARG A 320 5.54 10.98 -20.92
CA ARG A 320 4.91 11.14 -19.61
C ARG A 320 3.63 10.31 -19.49
N THR A 321 3.24 10.01 -18.26
CA THR A 321 1.92 9.48 -17.90
C THR A 321 0.86 10.57 -18.06
N SER A 322 -0.42 10.21 -17.96
CA SER A 322 -1.53 11.18 -17.89
C SER A 322 -1.47 12.11 -16.67
N SER A 323 -0.80 11.70 -15.60
CA SER A 323 -0.53 12.56 -14.43
C SER A 323 0.64 13.53 -14.63
N GLY A 324 1.35 13.44 -15.77
CA GLY A 324 2.50 14.29 -16.07
C GLY A 324 3.84 13.79 -15.51
N ALA A 325 3.87 12.67 -14.78
CA ALA A 325 5.12 12.03 -14.35
C ALA A 325 5.85 11.38 -15.54
N LEU A 326 7.18 11.29 -15.48
CA LEU A 326 7.95 10.57 -16.51
C LEU A 326 7.61 9.07 -16.49
N MET A 327 7.39 8.49 -17.66
CA MET A 327 7.08 7.07 -17.79
C MET A 327 8.27 6.20 -17.35
N PRO A 328 8.14 5.28 -16.37
CA PRO A 328 9.28 4.59 -15.79
C PRO A 328 9.60 3.29 -16.55
N PHE A 329 10.06 3.41 -17.80
CA PHE A 329 10.62 2.27 -18.54
C PHE A 329 11.79 1.65 -17.77
N GLN A 330 11.74 0.34 -17.49
CA GLN A 330 12.84 -0.34 -16.80
C GLN A 330 14.03 -0.60 -17.72
N TYR A 331 13.76 -0.92 -18.98
CA TYR A 331 14.78 -1.22 -19.99
C TYR A 331 14.21 -1.08 -21.42
N GLY A 332 15.08 -1.24 -22.42
CA GLY A 332 14.74 -1.12 -23.84
C GLY A 332 14.88 0.31 -24.39
N THR A 333 14.72 0.44 -25.70
CA THR A 333 14.88 1.71 -26.44
C THR A 333 13.56 2.14 -27.04
N CYS A 334 13.26 3.44 -26.96
CA CYS A 334 12.11 4.05 -27.61
C CYS A 334 12.56 4.77 -28.89
N THR A 335 11.77 4.67 -29.95
CA THR A 335 12.06 5.33 -31.24
C THR A 335 10.82 6.04 -31.74
N LEU A 336 10.95 7.35 -32.02
CA LEU A 336 9.88 8.15 -32.60
C LEU A 336 10.22 8.51 -34.04
N THR A 337 9.23 8.47 -34.92
CA THR A 337 9.35 9.02 -36.27
C THR A 337 8.47 10.26 -36.37
N LEU A 338 9.10 11.42 -36.55
CA LEU A 338 8.41 12.69 -36.75
C LEU A 338 8.29 12.98 -38.25
N HIS A 339 7.11 13.44 -38.67
CA HIS A 339 6.86 13.90 -40.02
C HIS A 339 6.81 15.43 -40.05
N PHE A 340 7.73 16.03 -40.79
CA PHE A 340 7.80 17.45 -41.04
C PHE A 340 7.14 17.75 -42.38
N LYS A 341 6.17 18.66 -42.40
CA LYS A 341 5.42 19.04 -43.60
C LYS A 341 5.38 20.56 -43.73
N LYS A 342 5.64 21.06 -44.93
CA LYS A 342 5.50 22.47 -45.25
C LYS A 342 4.02 22.84 -45.32
N ALA A 343 3.64 23.97 -44.74
CA ALA A 343 2.28 24.49 -44.90
C ALA A 343 2.02 24.74 -46.41
N PRO A 344 0.82 24.39 -46.93
CA PRO A 344 0.46 24.80 -48.27
C PRO A 344 0.48 26.34 -48.34
N TYR A 345 1.11 26.89 -49.38
CA TYR A 345 0.99 28.31 -49.68
C TYR A 345 -0.48 28.57 -50.03
N PHE A 346 -1.17 29.41 -49.25
CA PHE A 346 -2.48 29.93 -49.61
C PHE A 346 -2.34 31.05 -50.65
#